data_AF-A0A227J9G8-F1
#
_entry.id   AF-A0A227J9G8-F1
#
_cell.length_a   1.000
_cell.length_b   1.000
_cell.length_c   1.000
_cell.angle_alpha   90.00
_cell.angle_beta   90.00
_cell.angle_gamma   90.00
#
_symmetry.space_group_name_H-M   'P 1'
#
loop_
_entity.id
_entity.type
_entity.pdbx_description
1 polymer ?
#
loop_
_entity_poly.entity_id
_entity_poly.type
_entity_poly.pdbx_seq_one_letter_code
_entity_poly.pdbx_strand_id
1 'polypeptide(L)'
;MSPFLSFDRAEWAELRNSVPMTLSEDDLKALQGINENLTMEEAVEIYLPLSRLLNLYVQARQSRNSVLQQFLNTEEHAPPFVIGIA
;
A
#
# COMPACT_ATOMS: atom_id res chain seq x y z
N MET A 1 24.72 -0.81 -9.96
CA MET A 1 23.54 -0.42 -9.15
C MET A 1 22.67 -1.64 -8.98
N SER A 2 22.15 -1.89 -7.76
CA SER A 2 21.16 -2.94 -7.53
C SER A 2 19.81 -2.52 -8.11
N PRO A 3 19.00 -3.44 -8.67
CA PRO A 3 17.63 -3.13 -9.09
C PRO A 3 16.66 -2.97 -7.90
N PHE A 4 17.14 -3.22 -6.67
CA PHE A 4 16.36 -3.11 -5.44
C PHE A 4 16.84 -1.94 -4.59
N LEU A 5 15.88 -1.28 -3.93
CA LEU A 5 16.15 -0.41 -2.80
C LEU A 5 16.12 -1.26 -1.53
N SER A 6 17.09 -1.06 -0.65
CA SER A 6 17.20 -1.75 0.62
C SER A 6 17.04 -0.74 1.74
N PHE A 7 16.27 -1.11 2.74
CA PHE A 7 16.00 -0.31 3.93
C PHE A 7 16.19 -1.20 5.15
N ASP A 8 16.76 -0.66 6.21
CA ASP A 8 16.59 -1.26 7.52
C ASP A 8 15.18 -0.97 8.09
N ARG A 9 14.88 -1.56 9.24
CA ARG A 9 13.54 -1.45 9.86
C ARG A 9 13.21 -0.01 10.25
N ALA A 10 14.18 0.75 10.75
CA ALA A 10 13.95 2.12 11.20
C ALA A 10 13.71 3.03 9.98
N GLU A 11 14.54 2.89 8.94
CA GLU A 11 14.37 3.61 7.68
C GLU A 11 13.01 3.33 7.03
N TRP A 12 12.57 2.07 7.03
CA TRP A 12 11.27 1.68 6.48
C TRP A 12 10.09 2.27 7.27
N ALA A 13 10.14 2.19 8.60
CA ALA A 13 9.07 2.69 9.48
C ALA A 13 8.84 4.21 9.32
N GLU A 14 9.91 4.97 9.11
CA GLU A 14 9.86 6.43 8.91
C GLU A 14 9.12 6.85 7.63
N LEU A 15 9.02 5.98 6.63
CA LEU A 15 8.28 6.26 5.38
C LEU A 15 6.79 6.51 5.62
N ARG A 16 6.26 6.13 6.79
CA ARG A 16 4.88 6.46 7.21
C ARG A 16 4.65 7.97 7.35
N ASN A 17 5.67 8.73 7.78
CA ASN A 17 5.52 10.09 8.32
C ASN A 17 5.05 11.14 7.30
N SER A 18 5.01 10.79 6.01
CA SER A 18 4.56 11.69 4.95
C SER A 18 3.04 11.73 4.71
N VAL A 19 2.21 10.99 5.46
CA VAL A 19 0.73 11.01 5.40
C VAL A 19 0.15 10.82 6.82
N PRO A 20 -0.99 11.47 7.16
CA PRO A 20 -1.65 11.29 8.45
C PRO A 20 -2.00 9.82 8.71
N MET A 21 -1.86 9.37 9.96
CA MET A 21 -2.26 8.02 10.36
C MET A 21 -3.78 7.85 10.14
N THR A 22 -4.16 7.04 9.14
CA THR A 22 -5.57 6.82 8.76
C THR A 22 -6.21 5.64 9.48
N LEU A 23 -5.41 4.82 10.16
CA LEU A 23 -5.91 3.67 10.92
C LEU A 23 -6.20 4.11 12.35
N SER A 24 -7.43 3.90 12.79
CA SER A 24 -7.81 3.98 14.19
C SER A 24 -7.29 2.76 14.97
N GLU A 25 -7.24 2.87 16.29
CA GLU A 25 -6.93 1.71 17.15
C GLU A 25 -7.88 0.52 16.90
N ASP A 26 -9.12 0.79 16.50
CA ASP A 26 -10.12 -0.24 16.24
C ASP A 26 -9.87 -0.96 14.90
N ASP A 27 -9.37 -0.25 13.89
CA ASP A 27 -8.91 -0.86 12.63
C ASP A 27 -7.72 -1.80 12.90
N LEU A 28 -6.81 -1.38 13.79
CA LEU A 28 -5.66 -2.18 14.18
C LEU A 28 -6.07 -3.42 14.99
N LYS A 29 -7.05 -3.31 15.89
CA LYS A 29 -7.62 -4.47 16.61
C LYS A 29 -8.31 -5.46 15.67
N ALA A 30 -9.02 -4.97 14.65
CA ALA A 30 -9.64 -5.83 13.64
C ALA A 30 -8.58 -6.64 12.87
N LEU A 31 -7.42 -6.04 12.59
CA LEU A 31 -6.29 -6.73 11.95
C LEU A 31 -5.65 -7.79 12.87
N GLN A 32 -5.54 -7.54 14.18
CA GLN A 32 -5.08 -8.55 15.14
C GLN A 32 -6.03 -9.75 15.24
N GLY A 33 -7.34 -9.53 15.10
CA GLY A 33 -8.33 -10.62 15.09
C GLY A 33 -8.20 -11.59 13.91
N ILE A 34 -7.47 -11.20 12.85
CA ILE A 34 -7.22 -12.02 11.66
C ILE A 34 -5.91 -12.82 11.80
N ASN A 35 -4.99 -12.39 12.67
CA ASN A 35 -3.71 -13.06 12.89
C ASN A 35 -3.24 -12.91 14.36
N GLU A 36 -3.29 -14.01 15.11
CA GLU A 36 -2.95 -14.05 16.55
C GLU A 36 -1.48 -13.67 16.86
N ASN A 37 -0.60 -13.62 15.85
CA ASN A 37 0.82 -13.25 16.01
C ASN A 37 1.14 -11.80 15.60
N LEU A 38 0.17 -11.03 15.10
CA LEU A 38 0.43 -9.65 14.65
C LEU A 38 0.49 -8.68 15.84
N THR A 39 1.68 -8.16 16.12
CA THR A 39 1.85 -7.10 17.13
C THR A 39 1.43 -5.75 16.57
N MET A 40 0.98 -4.86 17.47
CA MET A 40 0.63 -3.47 17.10
C MET A 40 1.83 -2.74 16.48
N GLU A 41 3.01 -2.95 17.05
CA GLU A 41 4.27 -2.38 16.57
C GLU A 41 4.56 -2.83 15.13
N GLU A 42 4.43 -4.12 14.83
CA GLU A 42 4.67 -4.63 13.48
C GLU A 42 3.63 -4.15 12.45
N ALA A 43 2.36 -4.03 12.86
CA ALA A 43 1.32 -3.43 12.02
C ALA A 43 1.67 -2.00 11.61
N VAL A 44 2.17 -1.20 12.55
CA VAL A 44 2.49 0.21 12.33
C VAL A 44 3.83 0.41 11.63
N GLU A 45 4.85 -0.37 11.96
CA GLU A 45 6.21 -0.19 11.45
C GLU A 45 6.44 -0.87 10.10
N ILE A 46 5.79 -2.00 9.82
CA ILE A 46 6.04 -2.80 8.62
C ILE A 46 4.89 -2.71 7.63
N TYR A 47 3.68 -3.05 8.09
CA TYR A 47 2.53 -3.20 7.20
C TYR A 47 1.93 -1.87 6.77
N LEU A 48 1.86 -0.87 7.64
CA LEU A 48 1.30 0.44 7.28
C LEU A 48 2.10 1.14 6.16
N PRO A 49 3.45 1.24 6.22
CA PRO A 49 4.23 1.76 5.09
C PRO A 49 4.05 0.93 3.80
N LEU A 50 3.96 -0.41 3.92
CA LEU A 50 3.75 -1.30 2.77
C LEU A 50 2.39 -1.08 2.10
N SER A 51 1.30 -1.06 2.88
CA SER A 51 -0.05 -0.80 2.37
C SER A 51 -0.11 0.56 1.66
N ARG A 52 0.58 1.56 2.19
CA ARG A 52 0.69 2.87 1.55
C ARG A 52 1.45 2.81 0.23
N LEU A 53 2.60 2.14 0.19
CA LEU A 53 3.35 1.96 -1.06
C LEU A 53 2.47 1.30 -2.12
N LEU A 54 1.78 0.22 -1.76
CA LEU A 54 0.84 -0.48 -2.67
C LEU A 54 -0.29 0.44 -3.13
N ASN A 55 -0.84 1.27 -2.24
CA ASN A 55 -1.86 2.24 -2.59
C ASN A 55 -1.36 3.28 -3.63
N LEU A 56 -0.10 3.74 -3.51
CA LEU A 56 0.51 4.62 -4.52
C LEU A 56 0.64 3.91 -5.88
N TYR A 57 1.00 2.63 -5.91
CA TYR A 57 1.02 1.85 -7.16
C TYR A 57 -0.38 1.72 -7.78
N VAL A 58 -1.41 1.48 -6.96
CA VAL A 58 -2.81 1.42 -7.40
C VAL A 58 -3.24 2.75 -8.01
N GLN A 59 -3.00 3.87 -7.31
CA GLN A 59 -3.35 5.21 -7.79
C GLN A 59 -2.64 5.56 -9.10
N ALA A 60 -1.33 5.28 -9.19
CA ALA A 60 -0.56 5.51 -10.42
C ALA A 60 -1.11 4.69 -11.59
N ARG A 61 -1.50 3.42 -11.35
CA ARG A 61 -2.10 2.58 -12.38
C ARG A 61 -3.46 3.09 -12.82
N GLN A 62 -4.30 3.52 -11.88
CA GLN A 62 -5.62 4.09 -12.16
C GLN A 62 -5.51 5.38 -12.98
N SER A 63 -4.61 6.29 -12.59
CA SER A 63 -4.35 7.53 -13.34
C SER A 63 -3.89 7.24 -14.77
N ARG A 64 -2.96 6.28 -14.95
CA ARG A 64 -2.54 5.85 -16.30
C ARG A 64 -3.70 5.30 -17.13
N ASN A 65 -4.56 4.47 -16.53
CA ASN A 65 -5.72 3.92 -17.23
C ASN A 65 -6.69 5.03 -17.66
N SER A 66 -6.94 6.02 -16.81
CA SER A 66 -7.80 7.17 -17.13
C SER A 66 -7.29 7.97 -18.33
N VAL A 67 -5.97 8.22 -18.40
CA VAL A 67 -5.35 8.90 -19.55
C VAL A 67 -5.51 8.10 -20.84
N LEU A 68 -5.33 6.77 -20.79
CA LEU A 68 -5.49 5.90 -21.96
C LEU A 68 -6.94 5.84 -22.43
N GLN A 69 -7.90 5.73 -21.51
CA GLN A 69 -9.34 5.75 -21.81
C GLN A 69 -9.75 7.04 -22.50
N GLN A 70 -9.28 8.18 -21.99
CA GLN A 70 -9.51 9.48 -22.61
C GLN A 70 -8.92 9.57 -24.02
N PHE A 71 -7.69 9.08 -24.22
CA PHE A 71 -7.03 9.09 -25.52
C PHE A 71 -7.73 8.18 -26.55
N LEU A 72 -8.20 7.01 -26.11
CA LEU A 72 -8.84 6.01 -26.98
C LEU A 72 -10.36 6.23 -27.13
N ASN A 73 -10.94 7.18 -26.40
CA ASN A 73 -12.38 7.44 -26.31
C ASN A 73 -13.17 6.17 -25.93
N THR A 74 -12.70 5.45 -24.90
CA THR A 74 -13.34 4.24 -24.38
C THR A 74 -13.74 4.42 -22.92
N GLU A 75 -14.92 3.88 -22.55
CA GLU A 75 -15.42 3.86 -21.17
C GLU A 75 -15.35 2.44 -20.56
N GLU A 76 -14.22 1.77 -20.74
CA GLU A 76 -14.03 0.45 -20.12
C GLU A 76 -13.73 0.58 -18.63
N HIS A 77 -14.24 -0.37 -17.82
CA HIS A 77 -13.88 -0.41 -16.41
C HIS A 77 -12.41 -0.82 -16.26
N ALA A 78 -11.65 -0.11 -15.43
CA ALA A 78 -10.28 -0.48 -15.15
C ALA A 78 -10.24 -1.90 -14.56
N PRO A 79 -9.38 -2.80 -15.06
CA PRO A 79 -9.25 -4.14 -14.49
C PRO A 79 -8.78 -4.06 -13.03
N PRO A 80 -9.10 -5.07 -12.22
CA PRO A 80 -8.67 -5.11 -10.82
C PRO A 80 -7.14 -5.08 -10.70
N PHE A 81 -6.66 -4.48 -9.62
CA PHE A 81 -5.24 -4.49 -9.28
C PHE A 81 -4.91 -5.82 -8.59
N VAL A 82 -3.99 -6.60 -9.18
CA VAL A 82 -3.61 -7.92 -8.66
C VAL A 82 -2.28 -7.81 -7.92
N ILE A 83 -2.25 -8.28 -6.66
CA ILE A 83 -1.04 -8.41 -5.85
C ILE A 83 -0.75 -9.90 -5.72
N GLY A 84 0.38 -10.35 -6.28
CA GLY A 84 0.89 -11.70 -6.08
C GLY A 84 1.67 -11.77 -4.78
N ILE A 85 1.36 -12.75 -3.93
CA ILE A 85 2.09 -13.08 -2.72
C ILE A 85 2.57 -14.52 -2.89
N ALA A 86 3.88 -14.76 -2.72
CA ALA A 86 4.52 -16.05 -2.97
C ALA A 86 5.48 -16.40 -1.82
#